data_AF-A0A821LZ21-F1
#
_entry.id   AF-A0A821LZ21-F1
#
_cell.length_a   1.000
_cell.length_b   1.000
_cell.length_c   1.000
_cell.angle_alpha   90.00
_cell.angle_beta   90.00
_cell.angle_gamma   90.00
#
_symmetry.space_group_name_H-M   'P 1'
#
loop_
_entity.id
_entity.type
_entity.pdbx_description
1 polymer ?
#
loop_
_entity_poly.entity_id
_entity_poly.type
_entity_poly.pdbx_seq_one_letter_code
_entity_poly.pdbx_strand_id
1 'polypeptide(L)'
;SATINPTRFLQFFDRPQSKPLEVKGRVFPVTCIEKPPPSNCSEHKLIESHIVPSVIELYSHHEGHTLVFLPGQGEIQKALKMFNSKLPDNCTALALYGSQSPEDQEKVIKFNDKNKRMVVFCTNVAETSLTIPNVRLVIDSGWAKEARYDVKRRVTVIETVRISRSSADQRKGRAGRTASGHCVRLYEDVELKRPNIEPEILRSSLDLVLLQLIRLSLDPNTFPFMDQPTSDVINQSVELLTKLK
;
A
#
# COMPACT_ATOMS: atom_id res chain seq x y z
N SER A 1 4.44 13.01 9.37
CA SER A 1 4.04 11.72 8.77
C SER A 1 2.52 11.65 8.73
N ALA A 2 1.96 11.06 7.66
CA ALA A 2 0.52 11.12 7.38
C ALA A 2 -0.35 10.22 8.27
N THR A 3 0.24 9.24 8.98
CA THR A 3 -0.49 8.22 9.76
C THR A 3 0.17 7.87 11.09
N ILE A 4 1.23 8.58 11.47
CA ILE A 4 1.94 8.34 12.72
C ILE A 4 1.12 8.83 13.90
N ASN A 5 0.96 7.98 14.92
CA ASN A 5 0.43 8.39 16.22
C ASN A 5 1.42 9.35 16.90
N PRO A 6 1.10 10.65 17.02
CA PRO A 6 2.04 11.64 17.53
C PRO A 6 2.38 11.37 19.00
N THR A 7 1.43 10.86 19.79
CA THR A 7 1.63 10.57 21.22
C THR A 7 2.74 9.56 21.43
N ARG A 8 2.77 8.49 20.61
CA ARG A 8 3.80 7.45 20.71
C ARG A 8 5.20 8.01 20.42
N PHE A 9 5.31 8.90 19.44
CA PHE A 9 6.57 9.56 19.11
C PHE A 9 7.01 10.50 20.23
N LEU A 10 6.10 11.29 20.76
CA LEU A 10 6.39 12.21 21.86
C LEU A 10 6.84 11.47 23.13
N GLN A 11 6.22 10.33 23.43
CA GLN A 11 6.66 9.45 24.51
C GLN A 11 8.06 8.88 24.25
N PHE A 12 8.30 8.36 23.05
CA PHE A 12 9.60 7.78 22.67
C PHE A 12 10.77 8.78 22.75
N PHE A 13 10.52 10.05 22.42
CA PHE A 13 11.54 11.11 22.46
C PHE A 13 11.56 11.89 23.79
N ASP A 14 10.97 11.36 24.87
CA ASP A 14 10.89 11.99 26.19
C ASP A 14 10.35 13.44 26.16
N ARG A 15 9.38 13.69 25.27
CA ARG A 15 8.73 14.98 25.06
C ARG A 15 7.20 14.90 25.18
N PRO A 16 6.63 14.24 26.21
CA PRO A 16 5.18 14.03 26.31
C PRO A 16 4.37 15.32 26.37
N GLN A 17 4.97 16.42 26.83
CA GLN A 17 4.34 17.74 26.94
C GLN A 17 4.47 18.59 25.68
N SER A 18 5.28 18.16 24.70
CA SER A 18 5.43 18.91 23.45
C SER A 18 4.18 18.75 22.58
N LYS A 19 3.75 19.84 21.95
CA LYS A 19 2.60 19.81 21.05
C LYS A 19 3.05 19.40 19.65
N PRO A 20 2.43 18.37 19.02
CA PRO A 20 2.73 18.05 17.64
C PRO A 20 2.22 19.18 16.73
N LEU A 21 3.04 19.58 15.74
CA LEU A 21 2.59 20.49 14.69
C LEU A 21 1.74 19.70 13.69
N GLU A 22 0.44 19.94 13.70
CA GLU A 22 -0.50 19.32 12.77
C GLU A 22 -0.72 20.24 11.56
N VAL A 23 -0.25 19.81 10.39
CA VAL A 23 -0.55 20.49 9.12
C VAL A 23 -1.79 19.85 8.53
N LYS A 24 -2.94 20.51 8.65
CA LYS A 24 -4.19 20.04 8.06
C LYS A 24 -4.08 20.12 6.54
N GLY A 25 -3.99 18.97 5.87
CA GLY A 25 -4.18 18.90 4.43
C GLY A 25 -5.62 19.27 4.05
N ARG A 26 -5.81 19.88 2.89
CA ARG A 26 -7.15 19.99 2.29
C ARG A 26 -7.54 18.59 1.82
N VAL A 27 -8.48 17.97 2.54
CA VAL A 27 -9.06 16.68 2.17
C VAL A 27 -10.53 16.92 1.87
N PHE A 28 -10.94 16.57 0.66
CA PHE A 28 -12.31 16.64 0.20
C PHE A 28 -13.06 15.35 0.59
N PRO A 29 -14.39 15.40 0.75
CA PRO A 29 -15.16 14.21 1.11
C PRO A 29 -15.04 13.12 0.04
N VAL A 30 -14.91 11.87 0.50
CA VAL A 30 -14.86 10.69 -0.37
C VAL A 30 -16.01 9.76 0.00
N THR A 31 -16.92 9.53 -0.94
CA THR A 31 -17.99 8.55 -0.78
C THR A 31 -17.42 7.16 -0.94
N CYS A 32 -17.70 6.26 0.01
CA CYS A 32 -17.19 4.90 -0.02
C CYS A 32 -18.34 3.90 -0.18
N ILE A 33 -18.21 2.97 -1.12
CA ILE A 33 -19.17 1.88 -1.32
C ILE A 33 -18.44 0.54 -1.34
N GLU A 34 -19.12 -0.51 -0.87
CA GLU A 34 -18.65 -1.88 -0.91
C GLU A 34 -19.29 -2.60 -2.11
N LYS A 35 -18.48 -3.34 -2.86
CA LYS A 35 -18.89 -4.14 -4.03
C LYS A 35 -18.11 -5.47 -4.00
N PRO A 36 -18.36 -6.35 -3.02
CA PRO A 36 -17.68 -7.63 -2.93
C PRO A 36 -17.94 -8.49 -4.18
N PRO A 37 -17.03 -9.43 -4.52
CA PRO A 37 -17.24 -10.33 -5.63
C PRO A 37 -18.49 -11.21 -5.40
N PRO A 38 -19.22 -11.58 -6.47
CA PRO A 38 -20.32 -12.55 -6.37
C PRO A 38 -19.85 -13.87 -5.76
N SER A 39 -20.71 -14.56 -5.00
CA SER A 39 -20.34 -15.79 -4.28
C SER A 39 -19.85 -16.94 -5.17
N ASN A 40 -20.18 -16.93 -6.47
CA ASN A 40 -19.74 -17.91 -7.46
C ASN A 40 -18.42 -17.51 -8.17
N CYS A 41 -17.82 -16.38 -7.80
CA CYS A 41 -16.58 -15.90 -8.37
C CYS A 41 -15.38 -16.66 -7.78
N SER A 42 -14.69 -17.45 -8.59
CA SER A 42 -13.43 -18.07 -8.17
C SER A 42 -12.34 -17.02 -7.94
N GLU A 43 -11.57 -17.17 -6.85
CA GLU A 43 -10.44 -16.28 -6.53
C GLU A 43 -9.43 -16.17 -7.68
N HIS A 44 -9.15 -17.27 -8.39
CA HIS A 44 -8.21 -17.28 -9.52
C HIS A 44 -8.69 -16.46 -10.72
N LYS A 45 -10.00 -16.23 -10.82
CA LYS A 45 -10.64 -15.46 -11.91
C LYS A 45 -11.08 -14.07 -11.46
N LEU A 46 -10.78 -13.66 -10.22
CA LEU A 46 -11.25 -12.41 -9.63
C LEU A 46 -10.96 -11.19 -10.51
N ILE A 47 -9.78 -11.17 -11.16
CA ILE A 47 -9.41 -10.08 -12.07
C ILE A 47 -10.35 -10.04 -13.27
N GLU A 48 -10.58 -11.19 -13.91
CA GLU A 48 -11.38 -11.33 -15.11
C GLU A 48 -12.87 -11.12 -14.89
N SER A 49 -13.41 -11.72 -13.83
CA SER A 49 -14.85 -11.79 -13.59
C SER A 49 -15.39 -10.68 -12.70
N HIS A 50 -14.53 -9.98 -11.96
CA HIS A 50 -14.98 -8.94 -11.02
C HIS A 50 -14.25 -7.62 -11.18
N ILE A 51 -12.91 -7.60 -11.08
CA ILE A 51 -12.14 -6.35 -11.02
C ILE A 51 -12.24 -5.58 -12.33
N VAL A 52 -11.85 -6.19 -13.46
CA VAL A 52 -11.85 -5.49 -14.76
C VAL A 52 -13.28 -5.06 -15.18
N PRO A 53 -14.32 -5.91 -15.06
CA PRO A 53 -15.70 -5.48 -15.29
C PRO A 53 -16.11 -4.30 -14.40
N SER A 54 -15.79 -4.34 -13.10
CA SER A 54 -16.09 -3.24 -12.18
C SER A 54 -15.37 -1.96 -12.58
N VAL A 55 -14.12 -2.04 -13.03
CA VAL A 55 -13.37 -0.86 -13.49
C VAL A 55 -14.04 -0.23 -14.71
N ILE A 56 -14.46 -1.02 -15.69
CA ILE A 56 -15.14 -0.53 -16.91
C ILE A 56 -16.49 0.13 -16.55
N GLU A 57 -17.28 -0.54 -15.72
CA GLU A 57 -18.56 -0.04 -15.25
C GLU A 57 -18.38 1.30 -14.52
N LEU A 58 -17.53 1.34 -13.49
CA LEU A 58 -17.33 2.52 -12.64
C LEU A 58 -16.67 3.67 -13.39
N TYR A 59 -15.73 3.38 -14.30
CA TYR A 59 -15.10 4.41 -15.11
C TYR A 59 -16.11 5.22 -15.92
N SER A 60 -17.20 4.59 -16.39
CA SER A 60 -18.25 5.25 -17.17
C SER A 60 -19.17 6.13 -16.32
N HIS A 61 -19.28 5.87 -15.01
CA HIS A 61 -20.17 6.59 -14.08
C HIS A 61 -19.49 7.69 -13.27
N HIS A 62 -18.17 7.75 -13.29
CA HIS A 62 -17.39 8.71 -12.52
C HIS A 62 -16.51 9.56 -13.43
N GLU A 63 -16.08 10.72 -12.95
CA GLU A 63 -15.14 11.61 -13.62
C GLU A 63 -13.73 11.54 -13.00
N GLY A 64 -12.76 12.19 -13.66
CA GLY A 64 -11.38 12.23 -13.19
C GLY A 64 -10.60 10.94 -13.45
N HIS A 65 -9.39 10.90 -12.93
CA HIS A 65 -8.51 9.73 -13.03
C HIS A 65 -8.87 8.67 -11.99
N THR A 66 -8.57 7.42 -12.34
CA THR A 66 -8.90 6.25 -11.52
C THR A 66 -7.63 5.56 -11.05
N LEU A 67 -7.55 5.25 -9.77
CA LEU A 67 -6.56 4.32 -9.22
C LEU A 67 -7.21 2.97 -8.93
N VAL A 68 -6.58 1.90 -9.40
CA VAL A 68 -7.02 0.52 -9.17
C VAL A 68 -5.94 -0.20 -8.38
N PHE A 69 -6.17 -0.41 -7.09
CA PHE A 69 -5.19 -1.05 -6.22
C PHE A 69 -5.23 -2.57 -6.38
N LEU A 70 -4.10 -3.14 -6.78
CA LEU A 70 -3.87 -4.57 -7.00
C LEU A 70 -2.65 -5.06 -6.20
N PRO A 71 -2.57 -6.35 -5.88
CA PRO A 71 -1.54 -6.86 -4.97
C PRO A 71 -0.12 -6.84 -5.56
N GLY A 72 0.04 -6.97 -6.88
CA GLY A 72 1.37 -7.04 -7.48
C GLY A 72 1.41 -6.90 -9.01
N GLN A 73 2.63 -6.97 -9.56
CA GLN A 73 2.90 -6.80 -10.98
C GLN A 73 2.14 -7.79 -11.87
N GLY A 74 2.10 -9.07 -11.50
CA GLY A 74 1.42 -10.09 -12.31
C GLY A 74 -0.07 -9.81 -12.47
N GLU A 75 -0.72 -9.40 -11.38
CA GLU A 75 -2.13 -9.05 -11.35
C GLU A 75 -2.40 -7.75 -12.14
N ILE A 76 -1.51 -6.75 -12.02
CA ILE A 76 -1.56 -5.50 -12.78
C ILE A 76 -1.45 -5.76 -14.28
N GLN A 77 -0.47 -6.54 -14.72
CA GLN A 77 -0.27 -6.80 -16.15
C GLN A 77 -1.44 -7.59 -16.75
N LYS A 78 -1.99 -8.54 -15.99
CA LYS A 78 -3.20 -9.28 -16.39
C LYS A 78 -4.40 -8.35 -16.53
N ALA A 79 -4.66 -7.50 -15.54
CA ALA A 79 -5.75 -6.53 -15.57
C ALA A 79 -5.59 -5.52 -16.72
N LEU A 80 -4.38 -4.99 -16.93
CA LEU A 80 -4.07 -4.05 -18.00
C LEU A 80 -4.33 -4.67 -19.38
N LYS A 81 -3.86 -5.90 -19.62
CA LYS A 81 -4.07 -6.62 -20.89
C LYS A 81 -5.56 -6.77 -21.21
N MET A 82 -6.37 -7.12 -20.21
CA MET A 82 -7.81 -7.30 -20.38
C MET A 82 -8.59 -6.00 -20.48
N PHE A 83 -8.17 -4.97 -19.74
CA PHE A 83 -8.80 -3.67 -19.81
C PHE A 83 -8.52 -3.00 -21.16
N ASN A 84 -7.31 -3.15 -21.69
CA ASN A 84 -6.94 -2.62 -23.00
C ASN A 84 -7.76 -3.22 -24.16
N SER A 85 -8.26 -4.46 -24.06
CA SER A 85 -9.14 -5.02 -25.10
C SER A 85 -10.56 -4.48 -25.06
N LYS A 86 -10.93 -3.74 -24.01
CA LYS A 86 -12.23 -3.10 -23.80
C LYS A 86 -12.08 -1.62 -23.45
N LEU A 87 -10.97 -1.00 -23.88
CA LEU A 87 -10.58 0.33 -23.48
C LEU A 87 -11.60 1.36 -24.02
N PRO A 88 -12.16 2.23 -23.18
CA PRO A 88 -12.96 3.35 -23.67
C PRO A 88 -12.11 4.32 -24.51
N ASP A 89 -12.66 4.90 -25.57
CA ASP A 89 -11.91 5.76 -26.52
C ASP A 89 -11.22 6.97 -25.85
N ASN A 90 -11.80 7.47 -24.75
CA ASN A 90 -11.27 8.58 -23.96
C ASN A 90 -10.42 8.14 -22.76
N CYS A 91 -9.88 6.92 -22.77
CA CYS A 91 -9.13 6.35 -21.65
C CYS A 91 -7.66 6.07 -22.01
N THR A 92 -6.76 6.27 -21.04
CA THR A 92 -5.37 5.75 -21.10
C THR A 92 -5.14 4.81 -19.92
N ALA A 93 -4.83 3.55 -20.18
CA ALA A 93 -4.51 2.59 -19.13
C ALA A 93 -3.00 2.57 -18.85
N LEU A 94 -2.61 2.72 -17.59
CA LEU A 94 -1.20 2.73 -17.15
C LEU A 94 -1.00 1.75 -15.99
N ALA A 95 0.25 1.35 -15.78
CA ALA A 95 0.68 0.52 -14.66
C ALA A 95 1.62 1.31 -13.74
N LEU A 96 1.50 1.08 -12.42
CA LEU A 96 2.39 1.69 -11.42
C LEU A 96 2.79 0.68 -10.32
N TYR A 97 4.03 0.20 -10.35
CA TYR A 97 4.58 -0.72 -9.35
C TYR A 97 6.09 -0.58 -9.19
N GLY A 98 6.63 -1.02 -8.04
CA GLY A 98 7.98 -0.64 -7.59
C GLY A 98 9.17 -1.10 -8.45
N SER A 99 9.01 -2.14 -9.27
CA SER A 99 10.07 -2.63 -10.18
C SER A 99 10.11 -1.92 -11.53
N GLN A 100 9.25 -0.93 -11.78
CA GLN A 100 9.30 -0.13 -13.00
C GLN A 100 10.47 0.84 -13.01
N SER A 101 10.94 1.16 -14.23
CA SER A 101 11.90 2.24 -14.46
C SER A 101 11.35 3.58 -13.96
N PRO A 102 12.21 4.51 -13.51
CA PRO A 102 11.77 5.86 -13.16
C PRO A 102 10.97 6.53 -14.29
N GLU A 103 11.39 6.35 -15.54
CA GLU A 103 10.73 6.89 -16.72
C GLU A 103 9.29 6.37 -16.89
N ASP A 104 9.06 5.09 -16.60
CA ASP A 104 7.72 4.51 -16.65
C ASP A 104 6.81 5.02 -15.53
N GLN A 105 7.35 5.21 -14.33
CA GLN A 105 6.58 5.80 -13.22
C GLN A 105 6.23 7.27 -13.50
N GLU A 106 7.15 8.02 -14.10
CA GLU A 106 6.93 9.40 -14.49
C GLU A 106 5.79 9.58 -15.49
N LYS A 107 5.51 8.60 -16.37
CA LYS A 107 4.37 8.66 -17.30
C LYS A 107 3.04 8.89 -16.58
N VAL A 108 2.87 8.30 -15.40
CA VAL A 108 1.66 8.46 -14.58
C VAL A 108 1.59 9.87 -13.98
N ILE A 109 2.72 10.41 -13.55
CA ILE A 109 2.81 11.72 -12.89
C ILE A 109 2.63 12.86 -13.91
N LYS A 110 3.29 12.72 -15.07
CA LYS A 110 3.35 13.73 -16.13
C LYS A 110 2.16 13.64 -17.10
N PHE A 111 1.22 12.74 -16.87
CA PHE A 111 0.01 12.60 -17.69
C PHE A 111 -0.75 13.94 -17.74
N ASN A 112 -0.91 14.50 -18.94
CA ASN A 112 -1.51 15.83 -19.14
C ASN A 112 -2.47 15.90 -20.34
N ASP A 113 -2.95 14.76 -20.84
CA ASP A 113 -3.92 14.73 -21.93
C ASP A 113 -5.28 15.25 -21.44
N LYS A 114 -5.71 16.39 -21.98
CA LYS A 114 -6.96 17.05 -21.59
C LYS A 114 -8.20 16.33 -22.12
N ASN A 115 -8.06 15.50 -23.16
CA ASN A 115 -9.16 14.80 -23.80
C ASN A 115 -9.35 13.38 -23.26
N LYS A 116 -8.41 12.89 -22.44
CA LYS A 116 -8.42 11.54 -21.90
C LYS A 116 -8.35 11.54 -20.39
N ARG A 117 -8.98 10.53 -19.78
CA ARG A 117 -8.78 10.19 -18.37
C ARG A 117 -7.88 8.96 -18.30
N MET A 118 -7.05 8.88 -17.28
CA MET A 118 -6.26 7.69 -17.07
C MET A 118 -6.86 6.76 -16.01
N VAL A 119 -6.63 5.47 -16.23
CA VAL A 119 -6.86 4.40 -15.26
C VAL A 119 -5.49 3.80 -14.94
N VAL A 120 -5.06 3.92 -13.69
CA VAL A 120 -3.76 3.42 -13.24
C VAL A 120 -3.98 2.18 -12.39
N PHE A 121 -3.47 1.04 -12.86
CA PHE A 121 -3.41 -0.19 -12.09
C PHE A 121 -2.13 -0.19 -11.27
N CYS A 122 -2.24 -0.14 -9.94
CA CYS A 122 -1.12 0.15 -9.06
C CYS A 122 -1.03 -0.75 -7.83
N THR A 123 0.18 -0.90 -7.28
CA THR A 123 0.39 -1.45 -5.94
C THR A 123 0.30 -0.35 -4.87
N ASN A 124 0.64 -0.68 -3.63
CA ASN A 124 0.80 0.26 -2.51
C ASN A 124 1.86 1.36 -2.74
N VAL A 125 2.63 1.35 -3.85
CA VAL A 125 3.48 2.49 -4.24
C VAL A 125 2.65 3.78 -4.38
N ALA A 126 1.39 3.67 -4.81
CA ALA A 126 0.47 4.79 -4.88
C ALA A 126 -0.17 5.17 -3.52
N GLU A 127 0.07 4.43 -2.44
CA GLU A 127 -0.56 4.64 -1.13
C GLU A 127 0.03 5.83 -0.37
N THR A 128 1.36 6.05 -0.42
CA THR A 128 2.04 7.08 0.39
C THR A 128 2.83 8.09 -0.44
N SER A 129 3.58 7.66 -1.46
CA SER A 129 4.67 8.49 -2.01
C SER A 129 4.36 9.28 -3.27
N LEU A 130 3.28 8.97 -4.00
CA LEU A 130 3.00 9.63 -5.29
C LEU A 130 1.76 10.53 -5.24
N THR A 131 1.87 11.78 -5.68
CA THR A 131 0.69 12.64 -5.86
C THR A 131 0.32 12.66 -7.34
N ILE A 132 -0.79 11.99 -7.66
CA ILE A 132 -1.37 12.01 -8.99
C ILE A 132 -2.50 13.04 -8.99
N PRO A 133 -2.42 14.10 -9.80
CA PRO A 133 -3.46 15.13 -9.84
C PRO A 133 -4.77 14.55 -10.36
N ASN A 134 -5.91 15.15 -9.99
CA ASN A 134 -7.23 14.84 -10.55
C ASN A 134 -7.72 13.38 -10.37
N VAL A 135 -7.14 12.62 -9.43
CA VAL A 135 -7.70 11.33 -9.01
C VAL A 135 -9.00 11.59 -8.24
N ARG A 136 -10.11 11.03 -8.75
CA ARG A 136 -11.45 11.16 -8.16
C ARG A 136 -12.14 9.82 -7.97
N LEU A 137 -11.58 8.74 -8.50
CA LEU A 137 -12.07 7.38 -8.28
C LEU A 137 -10.92 6.48 -7.80
N VAL A 138 -11.17 5.74 -6.72
CA VAL A 138 -10.33 4.67 -6.23
C VAL A 138 -11.13 3.37 -6.27
N ILE A 139 -10.54 2.32 -6.81
CA ILE A 139 -11.09 0.96 -6.81
C ILE A 139 -10.07 0.10 -6.07
N ASP A 140 -10.45 -0.45 -4.93
CA ASP A 140 -9.53 -1.18 -4.05
C ASP A 140 -9.88 -2.67 -4.02
N SER A 141 -8.95 -3.52 -4.45
CA SER A 141 -9.11 -4.98 -4.32
C SER A 141 -9.02 -5.47 -2.86
N GLY A 142 -8.45 -4.66 -1.97
CA GLY A 142 -8.27 -5.01 -0.56
C GLY A 142 -7.13 -5.98 -0.30
N TRP A 143 -6.26 -6.21 -1.30
CA TRP A 143 -5.10 -7.09 -1.20
C TRP A 143 -3.79 -6.33 -1.39
N ALA A 144 -2.72 -6.85 -0.80
CA ALA A 144 -1.34 -6.41 -0.99
C ALA A 144 -0.39 -7.61 -0.90
N LYS A 145 0.75 -7.53 -1.59
CA LYS A 145 1.89 -8.41 -1.33
C LYS A 145 2.74 -7.81 -0.21
N GLU A 146 2.90 -8.54 0.88
CA GLU A 146 3.73 -8.16 2.02
C GLU A 146 4.89 -9.14 2.17
N ALA A 147 6.09 -8.61 2.35
CA ALA A 147 7.25 -9.40 2.75
C ALA A 147 7.17 -9.70 4.26
N ARG A 148 7.29 -10.98 4.61
CA ARG A 148 7.32 -11.48 5.99
C ARG A 148 8.52 -12.41 6.16
N TYR A 149 9.31 -12.14 7.18
CA TYR A 149 10.43 -12.98 7.56
C TYR A 149 9.97 -14.17 8.39
N ASP A 150 10.24 -15.38 7.89
CA ASP A 150 10.07 -16.62 8.65
C ASP A 150 11.33 -16.86 9.46
N VAL A 151 11.25 -16.59 10.77
CA VAL A 151 12.37 -16.72 11.71
C VAL A 151 12.90 -18.17 11.78
N LYS A 152 12.02 -19.17 11.67
CA LYS A 152 12.41 -20.59 11.76
C LYS A 152 13.16 -21.03 10.52
N ARG A 153 12.67 -20.64 9.34
CA ARG A 153 13.27 -20.99 8.04
C ARG A 153 14.37 -20.02 7.60
N ARG A 154 14.52 -18.89 8.28
CA ARG A 154 15.46 -17.80 7.97
C ARG A 154 15.34 -17.30 6.53
N VAL A 155 14.10 -17.16 6.06
CA VAL A 155 13.80 -16.73 4.68
C VAL A 155 12.69 -15.69 4.71
N THR A 156 12.82 -14.68 3.85
CA THR A 156 11.74 -13.75 3.59
C THR A 156 10.80 -14.33 2.54
N VAL A 157 9.54 -14.49 2.90
CA VAL A 157 8.47 -14.93 2.01
C VAL A 157 7.62 -13.73 1.62
N ILE A 158 7.15 -13.71 0.38
CA ILE A 158 6.18 -12.72 -0.09
C ILE A 158 4.81 -13.37 -0.09
N GLU A 159 3.90 -12.85 0.72
CA GLU A 159 2.55 -13.38 0.86
C GLU A 159 1.53 -12.36 0.37
N THR A 160 0.45 -12.83 -0.23
CA THR A 160 -0.69 -11.97 -0.58
C THR A 160 -1.66 -11.98 0.60
N VAL A 161 -1.90 -10.81 1.19
CA VAL A 161 -2.69 -10.66 2.42
C VAL A 161 -3.73 -9.56 2.29
N ARG A 162 -4.80 -9.66 3.09
CA ARG A 162 -5.79 -8.58 3.24
C ARG A 162 -5.12 -7.37 3.88
N ILE A 163 -5.36 -6.19 3.32
CA ILE A 163 -4.76 -4.94 3.81
C ILE A 163 -5.26 -4.58 5.22
N SER A 164 -4.56 -3.66 5.87
CA SER A 164 -5.04 -3.08 7.13
C SER A 164 -6.15 -2.05 6.88
N ARG A 165 -6.97 -1.76 7.91
CA ARG A 165 -7.94 -0.65 7.87
C ARG A 165 -7.25 0.68 7.58
N SER A 166 -6.11 0.93 8.22
CA SER A 166 -5.31 2.13 7.97
C SER A 166 -4.85 2.26 6.52
N SER A 167 -4.55 1.15 5.84
CA SER A 167 -4.19 1.14 4.41
C SER A 167 -5.40 1.41 3.53
N ALA A 168 -6.54 0.77 3.82
CA ALA A 168 -7.79 1.01 3.10
C ALA A 168 -8.22 2.48 3.18
N ASP A 169 -8.01 3.14 4.32
CA ASP A 169 -8.30 4.55 4.50
C ASP A 169 -7.31 5.47 3.76
N GLN A 170 -6.02 5.11 3.73
CA GLN A 170 -5.02 5.83 2.92
C GLN A 170 -5.32 5.73 1.42
N ARG A 171 -5.70 4.54 0.94
CA ARG A 171 -6.11 4.28 -0.45
C ARG A 171 -7.35 5.11 -0.79
N LYS A 172 -8.40 5.05 0.04
CA LYS A 172 -9.60 5.89 -0.07
C LYS A 172 -9.27 7.38 -0.16
N GLY A 173 -8.36 7.86 0.70
CA GLY A 173 -7.91 9.25 0.74
C GLY A 173 -7.29 9.75 -0.57
N ARG A 174 -6.85 8.86 -1.48
CA ARG A 174 -6.31 9.28 -2.78
C ARG A 174 -7.35 9.90 -3.70
N ALA A 175 -8.63 9.54 -3.56
CA ALA A 175 -9.72 10.16 -4.31
C ALA A 175 -10.12 11.56 -3.79
N GLY A 176 -9.66 11.95 -2.60
CA GLY A 176 -10.09 13.17 -1.91
C GLY A 176 -9.03 14.28 -1.87
N ARG A 177 -7.95 14.20 -2.65
CA ARG A 177 -6.83 15.17 -2.57
C ARG A 177 -7.11 16.49 -3.28
N THR A 178 -7.77 16.44 -4.43
CA THR A 178 -7.97 17.63 -5.29
C THR A 178 -9.43 18.08 -5.35
N ALA A 179 -10.38 17.16 -5.20
CA ALA A 179 -11.81 17.40 -5.22
C ALA A 179 -12.53 16.24 -4.52
N SER A 180 -13.86 16.35 -4.36
CA SER A 180 -14.67 15.24 -3.88
C SER A 180 -14.56 14.03 -4.81
N GLY A 181 -14.49 12.85 -4.22
CA GLY A 181 -14.21 11.62 -4.95
C GLY A 181 -15.00 10.41 -4.44
N HIS A 182 -14.72 9.26 -5.05
CA HIS A 182 -15.37 8.00 -4.76
C HIS A 182 -14.31 6.91 -4.51
N CYS A 183 -14.61 6.03 -3.57
CA CYS A 183 -13.84 4.83 -3.30
C CYS A 183 -14.77 3.62 -3.36
N VAL A 184 -14.41 2.64 -4.17
CA VAL A 184 -15.14 1.38 -4.28
C VAL A 184 -14.25 0.28 -3.74
N ARG A 185 -14.65 -0.32 -2.62
CA ARG A 185 -13.99 -1.48 -2.02
C ARG A 185 -14.57 -2.74 -2.62
N LEU A 186 -13.75 -3.53 -3.31
CA LEU A 186 -14.19 -4.78 -3.96
C LEU A 186 -14.26 -5.95 -2.96
N TYR A 187 -14.61 -5.64 -1.72
CA TYR A 187 -14.59 -6.51 -0.55
C TYR A 187 -15.43 -5.85 0.55
N GLU A 188 -15.78 -6.61 1.58
CA GLU A 188 -16.55 -6.09 2.72
C GLU A 188 -15.60 -5.59 3.82
N ASP A 189 -15.93 -4.49 4.49
CA ASP A 189 -15.06 -3.93 5.54
C ASP A 189 -14.83 -4.89 6.72
N VAL A 190 -15.77 -5.80 6.97
CA VAL A 190 -15.66 -6.85 8.00
C VAL A 190 -14.47 -7.78 7.76
N GLU A 191 -14.01 -7.91 6.50
CA GLU A 191 -12.83 -8.70 6.16
C GLU A 191 -11.52 -8.07 6.64
N LEU A 192 -11.50 -6.76 6.91
CA LEU A 192 -10.32 -6.03 7.38
C LEU A 192 -10.12 -6.23 8.89
N LYS A 193 -9.44 -7.31 9.25
CA LYS A 193 -9.15 -7.68 10.65
C LYS A 193 -8.04 -6.84 11.29
N ARG A 194 -7.05 -6.38 10.51
CA ARG A 194 -5.88 -5.65 11.02
C ARG A 194 -6.16 -4.15 11.09
N PRO A 195 -6.02 -3.48 12.25
CA PRO A 195 -6.23 -2.04 12.34
C PRO A 195 -5.14 -1.26 11.59
N ASN A 196 -3.87 -1.63 11.80
CA ASN A 196 -2.71 -0.94 11.26
C ASN A 196 -1.76 -1.93 10.56
N ILE A 197 -0.87 -1.39 9.71
CA ILE A 197 0.26 -2.15 9.17
C ILE A 197 1.22 -2.49 10.32
N GLU A 198 1.70 -3.73 10.36
CA GLU A 198 2.72 -4.19 11.30
C GLU A 198 4.07 -3.49 11.00
N PRO A 199 4.73 -2.90 12.01
CA PRO A 199 6.03 -2.26 11.85
C PRO A 199 7.05 -3.19 11.19
N GLU A 200 7.86 -2.64 10.27
CA GLU A 200 8.80 -3.43 9.46
C GLU A 200 9.82 -4.20 10.31
N ILE A 201 10.28 -3.60 11.42
CA ILE A 201 11.22 -4.21 12.36
C ILE A 201 10.68 -5.50 12.99
N LEU A 202 9.35 -5.67 13.08
CA LEU A 202 8.74 -6.86 13.67
C LEU A 202 8.50 -7.98 12.64
N ARG A 203 8.71 -7.72 11.34
CA ARG A 203 8.37 -8.65 10.26
C ARG A 203 9.47 -8.85 9.22
N SER A 204 10.66 -8.32 9.45
CA SER A 204 11.82 -8.40 8.54
C SER A 204 13.02 -9.02 9.24
N SER A 205 14.02 -9.48 8.48
CA SER A 205 15.30 -9.90 9.07
C SER A 205 15.95 -8.71 9.78
N LEU A 206 16.46 -8.94 10.98
CA LEU A 206 17.20 -7.95 11.76
C LEU A 206 18.70 -7.98 11.49
N ASP A 207 19.22 -8.94 10.71
CA ASP A 207 20.66 -9.21 10.63
C ASP A 207 21.48 -7.97 10.25
N LEU A 208 21.06 -7.24 9.21
CA LEU A 208 21.73 -6.01 8.79
C LEU A 208 21.60 -4.87 9.81
N VAL A 209 20.45 -4.76 10.48
CA VAL A 209 20.20 -3.74 11.49
C VAL A 209 21.08 -3.99 12.71
N LEU A 210 21.15 -5.24 13.18
CA LEU A 210 21.96 -5.60 14.34
C LEU A 210 23.46 -5.49 14.04
N LEU A 211 23.88 -5.86 12.82
CA LEU A 211 25.27 -5.66 12.41
C LEU A 211 25.65 -4.17 12.43
N GLN A 212 24.76 -3.29 12.01
CA GLN A 212 24.98 -1.84 12.10
C GLN A 212 25.06 -1.36 13.55
N LEU A 213 24.19 -1.83 14.44
CA LEU A 213 24.24 -1.48 15.87
C LEU A 213 25.55 -1.93 16.52
N ILE A 214 25.97 -3.18 16.27
CA ILE A 214 27.23 -3.73 16.79
C ILE A 214 28.42 -2.92 16.25
N ARG A 215 28.42 -2.57 14.97
CA ARG A 215 29.46 -1.70 14.37
C ARG A 215 29.54 -0.34 15.04
N LEU A 216 28.41 0.20 15.49
CA LEU A 216 28.33 1.45 16.26
C LEU A 216 28.63 1.27 17.75
N SER A 217 29.04 0.06 18.19
CA SER A 217 29.26 -0.29 19.60
C SER A 217 28.03 -0.09 20.48
N LEU A 218 26.84 -0.27 19.90
CA LEU A 218 25.56 -0.29 20.60
C LEU A 218 25.13 -1.74 20.84
N ASP A 219 24.57 -2.03 22.01
CA ASP A 219 24.03 -3.35 22.32
C ASP A 219 22.60 -3.50 21.78
N PRO A 220 22.35 -4.44 20.84
CA PRO A 220 21.02 -4.73 20.31
C PRO A 220 19.93 -5.01 21.35
N ASN A 221 20.27 -5.61 22.49
CA ASN A 221 19.30 -6.00 23.50
C ASN A 221 18.82 -4.82 24.35
N THR A 222 19.64 -3.78 24.48
CA THR A 222 19.33 -2.58 25.26
C THR A 222 19.02 -1.37 24.39
N PHE A 223 19.21 -1.46 23.08
CA PHE A 223 18.87 -0.39 22.15
C PHE A 223 17.36 -0.06 22.21
N PRO A 224 16.97 1.20 22.43
CA PRO A 224 15.57 1.58 22.62
C PRO A 224 14.86 1.67 21.28
N PHE A 225 14.37 0.55 20.75
CA PHE A 225 13.54 0.57 19.55
C PHE A 225 12.14 1.11 19.87
N MET A 226 11.53 1.85 18.94
CA MET A 226 10.15 2.32 19.10
C MET A 226 9.15 1.15 19.15
N ASP A 227 9.39 0.12 18.35
CA ASP A 227 8.71 -1.17 18.34
C ASP A 227 9.75 -2.25 18.63
N GLN A 228 9.79 -2.74 19.86
CA GLN A 228 10.83 -3.65 20.33
C GLN A 228 10.63 -5.07 19.76
N PRO A 229 11.61 -5.62 19.00
CA PRO A 229 11.60 -7.02 18.63
C PRO A 229 11.80 -7.91 19.85
N THR A 230 11.31 -9.16 19.79
CA THR A 230 11.53 -10.10 20.90
C THR A 230 13.01 -10.44 21.04
N SER A 231 13.46 -10.66 22.28
CA SER A 231 14.84 -11.04 22.57
C SER A 231 15.27 -12.30 21.82
N ASP A 232 14.36 -13.25 21.59
CA ASP A 232 14.63 -14.46 20.81
C ASP A 232 15.07 -14.14 19.37
N VAL A 233 14.40 -13.20 18.70
CA VAL A 233 14.73 -12.81 17.32
C VAL A 233 16.09 -12.10 17.31
N ILE A 234 16.33 -11.21 18.27
CA ILE A 234 17.61 -10.50 18.41
C ILE A 234 18.76 -11.50 18.62
N ASN A 235 18.62 -12.41 19.58
CA ASN A 235 19.64 -13.40 19.93
C ASN A 235 19.95 -14.33 18.75
N GLN A 236 18.95 -14.78 18.00
CA GLN A 236 19.16 -15.62 16.82
C GLN A 236 19.95 -14.91 15.71
N SER A 237 19.64 -13.63 15.45
CA SER A 237 20.39 -12.82 14.50
C SER A 237 21.83 -12.57 14.96
N VAL A 238 22.06 -12.27 16.24
CA VAL A 238 23.42 -12.12 16.80
C VAL A 238 24.23 -13.41 16.70
N GLU A 239 23.62 -14.56 16.99
CA GLU A 239 24.27 -15.87 16.86
C GLU A 239 24.67 -16.14 15.41
N LEU A 240 23.80 -15.81 14.45
CA LEU A 240 24.10 -15.92 13.02
C LEU A 240 25.28 -15.03 12.62
N LEU A 241 25.27 -13.75 12.99
CA LEU A 241 26.35 -12.82 12.67
C LEU A 241 27.70 -13.28 13.24
N THR A 242 27.70 -13.83 14.45
CA THR A 242 28.90 -14.39 15.09
C THR A 242 29.47 -15.58 14.31
N LYS A 243 28.60 -16.38 13.67
CA LYS A 243 29.00 -17.52 12.83
C LYS A 243 29.56 -17.11 11.48
N LEU A 244 29.17 -15.94 10.96
CA LEU A 244 29.53 -15.49 9.61
C LEU A 244 30.92 -14.83 9.49
N LYS A 245 31.61 -14.56 10.62
CA LYS A 245 32.95 -13.97 10.71
C LYS A 245 33.27 -12.89 9.67
#